data_AF-A0A3B0UZ94-F1
#
_entry.id   AF-A0A3B0UZ94-F1
#
_cell.length_a   1.000
_cell.length_b   1.000
_cell.length_c   1.000
_cell.angle_alpha   90.00
_cell.angle_beta   90.00
_cell.angle_gamma   90.00
#
_symmetry.space_group_name_H-M   'P 1'
#
loop_
_entity.id
_entity.type
_entity.pdbx_description
1 polymer ?
#
loop_
_entity_poly.entity_id
_entity_poly.type
_entity_poly.pdbx_seq_one_letter_code
_entity_poly.pdbx_strand_id
1 'polypeptide(L)'
;MKSLKDFLKNKSIPGAELSNIRHLCAVVASEIVGIDIKPTQVDYHEETISFLIPPILKTEIILQQKKLITKLKERGIIVNSIL
;
A
#
# COMPACT_ATOMS: atom_id res chain seq x y z
N MET A 1 -15.09 23.13 -22.85
CA MET A 1 -15.09 22.11 -21.77
C MET A 1 -13.65 21.68 -21.54
N LYS A 2 -13.08 21.88 -20.35
CA LYS A 2 -11.71 21.40 -20.05
C LYS A 2 -11.74 19.87 -20.03
N SER A 3 -10.87 19.21 -20.79
CA SER A 3 -10.90 17.75 -20.89
C SER A 3 -10.38 17.12 -19.60
N LEU A 4 -10.86 15.92 -19.26
CA LEU A 4 -10.33 15.13 -18.14
C LEU A 4 -8.81 14.93 -18.24
N LYS A 5 -8.30 14.88 -19.48
CA LYS A 5 -6.87 14.77 -19.81
C LYS A 5 -6.07 16.00 -19.36
N ASP A 6 -6.67 17.18 -19.37
CA ASP A 6 -6.04 18.44 -18.93
C ASP A 6 -6.04 18.59 -17.41
N PHE A 7 -7.00 17.96 -16.72
CA PHE A 7 -7.01 17.87 -15.26
C PHE A 7 -5.94 16.90 -14.74
N LEU A 8 -5.73 15.78 -15.45
CA LEU A 8 -4.72 14.76 -15.10
C LEU A 8 -3.28 15.25 -15.35
N LYS A 9 -3.07 16.16 -16.29
CA LYS A 9 -1.74 16.70 -16.63
C LYS A 9 -1.20 17.73 -15.62
N ASN A 10 -2.06 18.36 -14.81
CA ASN A 10 -1.68 19.57 -14.07
C ASN A 10 -1.78 19.47 -12.55
N LYS A 11 -2.21 18.33 -11.99
CA LYS A 11 -2.17 18.12 -10.55
C LYS A 11 -1.71 16.71 -10.27
N SER A 12 -0.66 16.59 -9.46
CA SER A 12 -0.50 15.46 -8.55
C SER A 12 -1.82 15.35 -7.80
N ILE A 13 -2.73 14.47 -8.26
CA ILE A 13 -4.02 14.27 -7.62
C ILE A 13 -3.66 13.68 -6.26
N PRO A 14 -3.90 14.38 -5.13
CA PRO A 14 -3.40 13.94 -3.83
C PRO A 14 -3.87 12.53 -3.47
N GLY A 15 -5.05 12.13 -3.96
CA GLY A 15 -5.58 10.77 -3.78
C GLY A 15 -4.99 9.71 -4.70
N ALA A 16 -4.40 10.07 -5.85
CA ALA A 16 -3.82 9.11 -6.79
C ALA A 16 -2.51 8.51 -6.26
N GLU A 17 -1.69 9.32 -5.58
CA GLU A 17 -0.46 8.86 -4.94
C GLU A 17 -0.76 7.89 -3.79
N LEU A 18 -1.67 8.26 -2.89
CA LEU A 18 -2.15 7.37 -1.82
C LEU A 18 -2.79 6.09 -2.35
N SER A 19 -3.56 6.19 -3.45
CA SER A 19 -4.12 5.01 -4.10
C SER A 19 -3.04 4.07 -4.65
N ASN A 20 -1.99 4.63 -5.25
CA ASN A 20 -0.87 3.86 -5.77
C ASN A 20 -0.07 3.20 -4.64
N ILE A 21 0.18 3.92 -3.54
CA ILE A 21 0.85 3.38 -2.35
C ILE A 21 0.05 2.20 -1.78
N ARG A 22 -1.26 2.37 -1.56
CA ARG A 22 -2.13 1.28 -1.08
C ARG A 22 -2.14 0.08 -2.02
N HIS A 23 -2.16 0.33 -3.33
CA HIS A 23 -2.10 -0.73 -4.32
C HIS A 23 -0.80 -1.53 -4.24
N LEU A 24 0.34 -0.85 -4.20
CA LEU A 24 1.64 -1.49 -4.08
C LEU A 24 1.81 -2.24 -2.75
N CYS A 25 1.34 -1.66 -1.64
CA CYS A 25 1.33 -2.32 -0.34
C CYS A 25 0.51 -3.62 -0.37
N ALA A 26 -0.68 -3.58 -0.98
CA ALA A 26 -1.54 -4.73 -1.13
C ALA A 26 -0.90 -5.84 -1.99
N VAL A 27 -0.27 -5.47 -3.11
CA VAL A 27 0.44 -6.42 -3.98
C VAL A 27 1.59 -7.10 -3.23
N VAL A 28 2.45 -6.33 -2.57
CA VAL A 28 3.61 -6.90 -1.86
C VAL A 28 3.16 -7.76 -0.68
N ALA A 29 2.14 -7.34 0.07
CA ALA A 29 1.58 -8.14 1.14
C ALA A 29 1.00 -9.46 0.61
N SER A 30 0.28 -9.42 -0.52
CA SER A 30 -0.27 -10.61 -1.17
C SER A 30 0.81 -11.60 -1.60
N GLU A 31 1.92 -11.11 -2.17
CA GLU A 31 3.08 -11.93 -2.52
C GLU A 31 3.72 -12.62 -1.29
N ILE A 32 3.63 -11.99 -0.11
CA ILE A 32 4.24 -12.49 1.13
C ILE A 32 3.38 -13.57 1.78
N VAL A 33 2.06 -13.33 1.87
CA VAL A 33 1.14 -14.26 2.55
C VAL A 33 0.52 -15.30 1.59
N GLY A 34 0.69 -15.15 0.28
CA GLY A 34 0.12 -16.04 -0.73
C GLY A 34 -1.39 -15.94 -0.88
N ILE A 35 -1.99 -14.83 -0.43
CA ILE A 35 -3.44 -14.58 -0.43
C ILE A 35 -3.68 -13.19 -1.03
N ASP A 36 -4.74 -13.05 -1.82
CA ASP A 36 -5.13 -11.77 -2.42
C ASP A 36 -5.58 -10.77 -1.34
N ILE A 37 -4.80 -9.71 -1.15
CA ILE A 37 -5.11 -8.54 -0.32
C ILE A 37 -5.47 -7.41 -1.28
N LYS A 38 -6.65 -6.83 -1.08
CA LYS A 38 -7.12 -5.72 -1.91
C LYS A 38 -6.58 -4.39 -1.41
N PRO A 39 -6.37 -3.39 -2.29
CA PRO A 39 -5.95 -2.04 -1.89
C PRO A 39 -6.91 -1.38 -0.89
N THR A 40 -8.19 -1.73 -0.91
CA THR A 40 -9.21 -1.26 0.04
C THR A 40 -9.06 -1.85 1.44
N GLN A 41 -8.22 -2.87 1.61
CA GLN A 41 -7.92 -3.52 2.90
C GLN A 41 -6.59 -3.02 3.48
N VAL A 42 -6.00 -2.00 2.86
CA VAL A 42 -4.74 -1.40 3.29
C VAL A 42 -4.97 0.06 3.57
N ASP A 43 -4.68 0.46 4.80
CA ASP A 43 -4.59 1.86 5.17
C ASP A 43 -3.12 2.27 5.24
N TYR A 44 -2.83 3.46 4.72
CA TYR A 44 -1.51 4.06 4.74
C TYR A 44 -1.62 5.49 5.24
N HIS A 45 -0.96 5.78 6.35
CA HIS A 45 -0.93 7.09 6.98
C HIS A 45 0.44 7.31 7.62
N GLU A 46 1.10 8.45 7.35
CA GLU A 46 2.39 8.80 7.97
C GLU A 46 3.41 7.66 7.97
N GLU A 47 3.63 7.03 6.80
CA GLU A 47 4.59 5.92 6.63
C GLU A 47 4.26 4.68 7.49
N THR A 48 3.03 4.60 7.98
CA THR A 48 2.50 3.46 8.73
C THR A 48 1.45 2.74 7.90
N ILE A 49 1.60 1.42 7.78
CA ILE A 49 0.64 0.56 7.10
C ILE A 49 -0.22 -0.15 8.14
N SER A 50 -1.53 -0.16 7.94
CA SER A 50 -2.46 -1.01 8.68
C SER A 50 -3.23 -1.91 7.73
N PHE A 51 -3.41 -3.17 8.10
CA PHE A 51 -4.17 -4.13 7.31
C PHE A 51 -5.54 -4.43 7.93
N LEU A 52 -6.60 -4.14 7.18
CA LEU A 52 -8.00 -4.43 7.50
C LEU A 52 -8.35 -5.87 7.06
N ILE A 53 -7.63 -6.83 7.61
CA ILE A 53 -7.72 -8.26 7.26
C ILE A 53 -7.88 -9.11 8.54
N PRO A 54 -8.28 -10.40 8.41
CA PRO A 54 -8.39 -11.29 9.56
C PRO A 54 -7.10 -11.34 10.40
N PRO A 55 -7.20 -11.46 11.75
CA PRO A 55 -6.05 -11.44 12.64
C PRO A 55 -4.95 -12.45 12.28
N ILE A 56 -5.32 -13.64 11.82
CA ILE A 56 -4.38 -14.69 11.42
C ILE A 56 -3.45 -14.19 10.29
N LEU A 57 -4.02 -13.55 9.26
CA LEU A 57 -3.24 -12.99 8.16
C LEU A 57 -2.42 -11.79 8.61
N LYS A 58 -2.98 -10.99 9.51
CA LYS A 58 -2.29 -9.84 10.10
C LYS A 58 -1.05 -10.27 10.88
N THR A 59 -1.15 -11.32 11.67
CA THR A 59 -0.02 -11.92 12.39
C THR A 59 1.05 -12.41 11.42
N GLU A 60 0.67 -13.08 10.33
CA GLU A 60 1.62 -13.54 9.32
C GLU A 60 2.39 -12.37 8.66
N ILE A 61 1.68 -11.28 8.33
CA ILE A 61 2.32 -10.06 7.82
C ILE A 61 3.30 -9.48 8.84
N ILE A 62 2.92 -9.42 10.12
CA ILE A 62 3.78 -8.91 11.20
C ILE A 62 5.04 -9.79 11.36
N LEU A 63 4.92 -11.11 11.27
CA LEU A 63 6.06 -12.03 11.31
C LEU A 63 7.03 -11.78 10.14
N GLN A 64 6.50 -11.44 8.97
CA GLN A 64 7.28 -11.13 7.77
C GLN A 64 7.50 -9.61 7.56
N GLN A 65 7.29 -8.77 8.59
CA GLN A 65 7.32 -7.31 8.46
C GLN A 65 8.61 -6.77 7.84
N LYS A 66 9.76 -7.34 8.21
CA LYS A 66 11.06 -6.91 7.67
C LYS A 66 11.12 -7.10 6.17
N LYS A 67 10.65 -8.25 5.68
CA LYS A 67 10.59 -8.59 4.26
C LYS A 67 9.62 -7.67 3.51
N LEU A 68 8.48 -7.35 4.11
CA LEU A 68 7.51 -6.39 3.55
C LEU A 68 8.14 -5.01 3.38
N ILE A 69 8.74 -4.46 4.43
CA ILE A 69 9.38 -3.13 4.42
C ILE A 69 10.49 -3.08 3.37
N THR A 70 11.36 -4.10 3.30
CA THR A 70 12.44 -4.15 2.31
C THR A 70 11.90 -4.11 0.88
N LYS A 71 10.90 -4.95 0.55
CA LYS A 71 10.28 -4.97 -0.79
C LYS A 71 9.57 -3.65 -1.14
N LEU A 72 8.94 -3.01 -0.16
CA LEU A 72 8.28 -1.72 -0.38
C LEU A 72 9.30 -0.60 -0.62
N LYS A 73 10.43 -0.62 0.11
CA LYS A 73 11.53 0.31 -0.10
C LYS A 73 12.17 0.17 -1.47
N GLU A 74 12.35 -1.05 -1.98
CA GLU A 74 12.81 -1.32 -3.36
C GLU A 74 11.89 -0.72 -4.42
N ARG A 75 10.60 -0.57 -4.09
CA ARG A 75 9.58 0.05 -4.95
C ARG A 75 9.39 1.56 -4.68
N GLY A 76 10.27 2.16 -3.88
CA GLY A 76 10.25 3.60 -3.57
C GLY A 76 9.22 4.03 -2.52
N ILE A 77 8.64 3.09 -1.77
CA ILE A 77 7.70 3.39 -0.68
C ILE A 77 8.44 3.35 0.66
N ILE A 78 8.32 4.42 1.43
CA ILE A 78 8.88 4.51 2.78
C ILE A 78 7.83 4.02 3.77
N VAL A 79 8.22 3.04 4.60
CA VAL A 79 7.36 2.47 5.64
C VAL A 79 8.19 2.32 6.91
N ASN A 80 7.73 2.93 7.99
CA ASN A 80 8.37 2.89 9.30
C ASN A 80 7.74 1.85 10.22
N SER A 81 6.44 1.59 10.07
CA SER A 81 5.74 0.63 10.92
C SER A 81 4.58 -0.07 10.21
N ILE A 82 4.29 -1.29 10.66
CA ILE A 82 3.17 -2.12 10.19
C ILE A 82 2.35 -2.51 11.42
N LEU A 83 1.06 -2.20 11.39
CA LEU A 83 0.13 -2.37 12.50
C LEU A 83 -0.96 -3.39 12.22
#